data_AF-A0A1Y9TMH7-F1
#
_entry.id   AF-A0A1Y9TMH7-F1
#
_cell.length_a   1.000
_cell.length_b   1.000
_cell.length_c   1.000
_cell.angle_alpha   90.00
_cell.angle_beta   90.00
_cell.angle_gamma   90.00
#
_symmetry.space_group_name_H-M   'P 1'
#
loop_
_entity.id
_entity.type
_entity.pdbx_description
1 polymer ?
#
loop_
_entity_poly.entity_id
_entity_poly.type
_entity_poly.pdbx_seq_one_letter_code
_entity_poly.pdbx_strand_id
1 'polypeptide(L)'
;MTTYYIAMASTKFLLEQEPIEEMLRERKRYYQENNLPIDFWLIRDLSSISEPELNKLETYLVKPMSMIVSSNKRFIDWIKLRVNYVLVDSFNSKRLHFDDNKV
;
A
#
# COMPACT_ATOMS: atom_id res chain seq x y z
N MET A 1 6.54 16.14 8.70
CA MET A 1 5.84 15.65 7.50
C MET A 1 6.57 14.40 7.07
N THR A 2 5.85 13.33 6.78
CA THR A 2 6.43 12.05 6.36
C THR A 2 6.01 11.80 4.92
N THR A 3 6.97 11.41 4.09
CA THR A 3 6.70 10.97 2.71
C THR A 3 6.27 9.51 2.74
N TYR A 4 5.13 9.23 2.13
CA TYR A 4 4.62 7.89 1.93
C TYR A 4 4.68 7.55 0.45
N TYR A 5 5.04 6.31 0.17
CA TYR A 5 5.14 5.73 -1.14
C TYR A 5 4.00 4.73 -1.29
N ILE A 6 3.40 4.68 -2.49
CA ILE A 6 2.26 3.82 -2.75
C ILE A 6 2.49 2.90 -3.95
N ALA A 7 1.88 1.73 -3.92
CA ALA A 7 1.65 0.89 -5.08
C ALA A 7 0.15 0.60 -5.18
N MET A 8 -0.51 1.07 -6.23
CA MET A 8 -1.95 0.98 -6.43
C MET A 8 -2.28 0.16 -7.68
N ALA A 9 -3.30 -0.68 -7.59
CA ALA A 9 -3.87 -1.43 -8.71
C ALA A 9 -5.31 -1.84 -8.39
N SER A 10 -5.96 -2.54 -9.33
CA SER A 10 -7.29 -3.09 -9.07
C SER A 10 -7.24 -4.10 -7.90
N THR A 11 -8.28 -4.12 -7.07
CA THR A 11 -8.39 -5.05 -5.94
C THR A 11 -8.26 -6.50 -6.40
N LYS A 12 -8.89 -6.83 -7.54
CA LYS A 12 -8.80 -8.15 -8.16
C LYS A 12 -7.36 -8.55 -8.46
N PHE A 13 -6.57 -7.65 -9.04
CA PHE A 13 -5.17 -7.93 -9.33
C PHE A 13 -4.35 -8.15 -8.06
N LEU A 14 -4.45 -7.22 -7.09
CA LEU A 14 -3.63 -7.27 -5.87
C LEU A 14 -4.00 -8.41 -4.91
N LEU A 15 -5.27 -8.82 -4.85
CA LEU A 15 -5.75 -9.77 -3.84
C LEU A 15 -6.09 -11.16 -4.38
N GLU A 16 -6.50 -11.28 -5.65
CA GLU A 16 -6.93 -12.57 -6.21
C GLU A 16 -5.89 -13.20 -7.15
N GLN A 17 -5.14 -12.36 -7.89
CA GLN A 17 -4.20 -12.85 -8.91
C GLN A 17 -2.78 -12.98 -8.37
N GLU A 18 -2.37 -12.07 -7.51
CA GLU A 18 -1.03 -12.06 -6.92
C GLU A 18 -1.05 -12.48 -5.44
N PRO A 19 -0.04 -13.23 -4.95
CA PRO A 19 0.05 -13.67 -3.56
C PRO A 19 0.55 -12.55 -2.61
N ILE A 20 0.07 -11.31 -2.79
CA ILE A 20 0.53 -10.14 -2.02
C ILE A 20 0.12 -10.25 -0.55
N GLU A 21 -1.09 -10.75 -0.26
CA GLU A 21 -1.59 -10.84 1.11
C GLU A 21 -0.69 -11.74 1.98
N GLU A 22 -0.27 -12.88 1.44
CA GLU A 22 0.67 -13.79 2.11
C GLU A 22 2.02 -13.12 2.39
N MET A 23 2.57 -12.46 1.37
CA MET A 23 3.84 -11.75 1.46
C MET A 23 3.81 -10.60 2.48
N LEU A 24 2.71 -9.85 2.57
CA LEU A 24 2.52 -8.80 3.57
C LEU A 24 2.37 -9.38 4.98
N ARG A 25 1.67 -10.49 5.12
CA ARG A 25 1.52 -11.19 6.40
C ARG A 25 2.86 -11.69 6.93
N GLU A 26 3.67 -12.32 6.08
CA GLU A 26 5.01 -12.79 6.46
C GLU A 26 5.94 -11.62 6.78
N ARG A 27 5.85 -10.51 6.03
CA ARG A 27 6.59 -9.28 6.35
C ARG A 27 6.16 -8.72 7.72
N LYS A 28 4.85 -8.68 8.01
CA LYS A 28 4.33 -8.20 9.31
C LYS A 28 4.84 -9.05 10.45
N ARG A 29 4.85 -10.38 10.27
CA ARG A 29 5.45 -11.33 11.21
C ARG A 29 6.93 -11.06 11.44
N TYR A 30 7.72 -10.90 10.38
CA TYR A 30 9.14 -10.54 10.49
C TYR A 30 9.35 -9.26 11.30
N TYR A 31 8.55 -8.21 11.08
CA TYR A 31 8.64 -6.97 11.84
C TYR A 31 8.35 -7.20 13.32
N GLN A 32 7.31 -7.96 13.64
CA GLN A 32 6.94 -8.30 15.02
C GLN A 32 8.03 -9.11 15.72
N GLU A 33 8.53 -10.17 15.07
CA GLU A 33 9.59 -11.04 15.62
C GLU A 33 10.91 -10.28 15.87
N ASN A 34 11.17 -9.21 15.11
CA ASN A 34 12.37 -8.39 15.24
C ASN A 34 12.15 -7.07 16.01
N ASN A 35 10.98 -6.86 16.64
CA ASN A 35 10.60 -5.62 17.32
C ASN A 35 10.77 -4.36 16.45
N LEU A 36 10.50 -4.47 15.15
CA LEU A 36 10.52 -3.37 14.20
C LEU A 36 9.15 -2.68 14.15
N PRO A 37 9.08 -1.34 14.12
CA PRO A 37 7.82 -0.63 13.95
C PRO A 37 7.27 -0.86 12.54
N ILE A 38 5.98 -1.19 12.44
CA ILE A 38 5.29 -1.35 11.15
C ILE A 38 5.30 -0.02 10.40
N ASP A 39 5.78 -0.06 9.17
CA ASP A 39 5.92 1.09 8.28
C ASP A 39 5.19 0.88 6.95
N PHE A 40 4.28 -0.11 6.88
CA PHE A 40 3.53 -0.45 5.68
C PHE A 40 2.12 -0.96 5.97
N TRP A 41 1.17 -0.73 5.06
CA TRP A 41 -0.22 -1.14 5.18
C TRP A 41 -0.84 -1.52 3.83
N LEU A 42 -1.81 -2.42 3.85
CA LEU A 42 -2.68 -2.73 2.72
C LEU A 42 -4.05 -2.07 2.94
N ILE A 43 -4.49 -1.31 1.95
CA ILE A 43 -5.76 -0.59 1.99
C ILE A 43 -6.64 -1.16 0.90
N ARG A 44 -7.64 -1.93 1.30
CA ARG A 44 -8.52 -2.68 0.38
C ARG A 44 -9.58 -1.80 -0.28
N ASP A 45 -9.99 -0.73 0.41
CA ASP A 45 -10.96 0.25 -0.08
C ASP A 45 -10.41 1.66 0.14
N LEU A 46 -10.28 2.41 -0.95
CA LEU A 46 -9.77 3.78 -0.95
C LEU A 46 -10.88 4.82 -0.68
N SER A 47 -12.15 4.42 -0.64
CA SER A 47 -13.30 5.31 -0.39
C SER A 47 -13.18 6.16 0.88
N SER A 48 -12.44 5.65 1.87
CA SER A 48 -12.23 6.28 3.17
C SER A 48 -11.03 7.24 3.20
N ILE A 49 -10.24 7.33 2.13
CA ILE A 49 -9.04 8.15 2.10
C ILE A 49 -9.37 9.53 1.55
N SER A 50 -9.20 10.54 2.42
CA SER A 50 -9.42 11.95 2.08
C SER A 50 -8.09 12.68 1.93
N GLU A 51 -7.23 12.21 1.02
CA GLU A 51 -5.99 12.89 0.68
C GLU A 51 -6.09 13.40 -0.78
N PRO A 52 -6.07 14.73 -1.00
CA PRO A 52 -6.25 15.32 -2.33
C PRO A 52 -5.27 14.83 -3.40
N GLU A 53 -4.05 14.49 -2.97
CA GLU A 53 -2.99 13.95 -3.85
C GLU A 53 -3.34 12.54 -4.37
N LEU A 54 -4.08 11.74 -3.60
CA LEU A 54 -4.51 10.39 -3.99
C LEU A 54 -5.76 10.39 -4.89
N ASN A 55 -6.65 11.38 -4.74
CA ASN A 55 -7.87 11.50 -5.57
C ASN A 55 -7.56 11.66 -7.07
N LYS A 56 -6.42 12.25 -7.42
CA LYS A 56 -5.99 12.40 -8.82
C LYS A 56 -5.54 11.08 -9.43
N LEU A 57 -5.12 10.11 -8.62
CA LEU A 57 -4.63 8.80 -9.08
C LEU A 57 -5.77 7.80 -9.30
N GLU A 58 -6.84 7.93 -8.51
CA GLU A 58 -8.05 7.12 -8.65
C GLU A 58 -8.70 7.23 -10.03
N THR A 59 -8.54 8.35 -10.74
CA THR A 59 -9.17 8.56 -12.05
C THR A 59 -8.55 7.72 -13.17
N TYR A 60 -7.34 7.20 -12.97
CA TYR A 60 -6.62 6.40 -13.96
C TYR A 60 -6.91 4.90 -13.89
N LEU A 61 -7.65 4.45 -12.87
CA LEU A 61 -7.79 3.04 -12.52
C LEU A 61 -9.27 2.65 -12.37
N VAL A 62 -9.57 1.42 -12.76
CA VAL A 62 -10.94 0.86 -12.68
C VAL A 62 -11.22 0.41 -11.23
N LYS A 63 -12.35 0.87 -10.66
CA LYS A 63 -12.82 0.44 -9.34
C LYS A 63 -13.35 -1.00 -9.37
N PRO A 64 -13.18 -1.80 -8.29
CA PRO A 64 -12.55 -1.46 -7.01
C PRO A 64 -11.01 -1.47 -7.08
N MET A 65 -10.40 -0.61 -6.26
CA MET A 65 -8.96 -0.41 -6.21
C MET A 65 -8.44 -0.61 -4.80
N SER A 66 -7.23 -1.11 -4.70
CA SER A 66 -6.53 -1.26 -3.44
C SER A 66 -5.11 -0.71 -3.58
N MET A 67 -4.48 -0.37 -2.45
CA MET A 67 -3.09 0.06 -2.49
C MET A 67 -2.29 -0.46 -1.30
N ILE A 68 -0.99 -0.61 -1.54
CA ILE A 68 0.02 -0.80 -0.51
C ILE A 68 0.66 0.56 -0.26
N VAL A 69 0.72 0.99 1.00
CA VAL A 69 1.36 2.23 1.41
C VAL A 69 2.53 1.91 2.31
N SER A 70 3.65 2.63 2.18
CA SER A 70 4.77 2.52 3.12
C SER A 70 5.59 3.80 3.19
N SER A 71 6.22 4.09 4.32
CA SER A 71 7.26 5.13 4.41
C SER A 71 8.62 4.66 3.86
N ASN A 72 8.73 3.38 3.48
CA ASN A 72 9.93 2.78 2.92
C ASN A 72 9.85 2.69 1.38
N LYS A 73 10.55 3.61 0.69
CA LYS A 73 10.59 3.63 -0.78
C LYS A 73 11.07 2.32 -1.39
N ARG A 74 12.11 1.70 -0.82
CA ARG A 74 12.70 0.47 -1.37
C ARG A 74 11.70 -0.68 -1.37
N PHE A 75 10.84 -0.72 -0.36
CA PHE A 75 9.78 -1.73 -0.29
C PHE A 75 8.77 -1.55 -1.44
N ILE A 76 8.32 -0.32 -1.69
CA ILE A 76 7.39 -0.03 -2.81
C ILE A 76 8.05 -0.24 -4.19
N ASP A 77 9.31 0.14 -4.35
CA ASP A 77 10.08 -0.14 -5.57
C ASP A 77 10.17 -1.66 -5.81
N TRP A 78 10.38 -2.45 -4.75
CA TRP A 78 10.39 -3.91 -4.84
C TRP A 78 9.02 -4.48 -5.22
N ILE A 79 7.92 -3.96 -4.66
CA ILE A 79 6.56 -4.32 -5.08
C ILE A 79 6.38 -4.06 -6.58
N LYS A 80 6.78 -2.87 -7.07
CA LYS A 80 6.68 -2.52 -8.48
C LYS A 80 7.38 -3.53 -9.37
N LEU A 81 8.59 -3.97 -9.01
CA LEU A 81 9.32 -4.98 -9.76
C LEU A 81 8.68 -6.36 -9.67
N ARG A 82 8.09 -6.71 -8.51
CA ARG A 82 7.55 -8.05 -8.25
C ARG A 82 6.25 -8.33 -9.00
N VAL A 83 5.36 -7.33 -9.08
CA VAL A 83 4.02 -7.48 -9.67
C VAL A 83 3.80 -6.68 -10.95
N ASN A 84 4.73 -5.78 -11.30
CA ASN A 84 4.80 -5.01 -12.56
C ASN A 84 3.63 -4.04 -12.82
N TYR A 85 2.39 -4.53 -12.88
CA TYR A 85 1.18 -3.80 -13.29
C TYR A 85 0.54 -2.98 -12.16
N VAL A 86 1.37 -2.30 -11.36
CA VAL A 86 0.94 -1.34 -10.34
C VAL A 86 1.36 0.08 -10.71
N LEU A 87 0.51 1.04 -10.39
CA LEU A 87 0.84 2.46 -10.40
C LEU A 87 1.60 2.80 -9.11
N VAL A 88 2.71 3.53 -9.22
CA VAL A 88 3.50 3.96 -8.07
C VAL A 88 3.54 5.47 -8.01
N ASP A 89 3.37 6.01 -6.82
CA ASP A 89 3.52 7.44 -6.55
C ASP A 89 3.97 7.68 -5.10
N SER A 90 4.07 8.94 -4.71
CA SER A 90 4.35 9.36 -3.34
C SER A 90 3.58 10.61 -2.97
N PHE A 91 3.26 10.75 -1.69
CA PHE A 91 2.55 11.90 -1.15
C PHE A 91 3.07 12.24 0.25
N ASN A 92 2.88 13.48 0.69
CA ASN A 92 3.30 13.90 2.02
C ASN A 92 2.10 13.99 2.96
N SER A 93 2.16 13.32 4.11
CA SER A 93 1.12 13.42 5.13
C SER A 93 1.71 13.66 6.53
N LYS A 94 0.96 14.34 7.40
CA LYS A 94 1.39 14.59 8.79
C LYS A 94 1.16 13.37 9.68
N ARG A 95 0.12 12.59 9.42
CA ARG A 95 -0.19 11.33 10.10
C ARG A 95 -1.23 10.59 9.29
N LEU A 96 -0.85 9.48 8.66
CA LEU A 96 -1.84 8.52 8.19
C LEU A 96 -2.15 7.60 9.38
N HIS A 97 -3.40 7.66 9.84
CA HIS A 97 -3.93 6.64 10.73
C HIS A 97 -4.47 5.53 9.84
N PHE A 98 -3.71 4.45 9.74
CA PHE A 98 -4.21 3.21 9.17
C PHE A 98 -4.53 2.27 10.33
N ASP A 99 -5.68 1.62 10.27
CA ASP A 99 -6.06 0.62 11.27
C ASP A 99 -5.11 -0.58 11.14
N ASP A 100 -4.21 -0.76 12.13
CA ASP A 100 -3.15 -1.78 12.14
C ASP A 100 -3.69 -3.23 12.05
N ASN A 101 -5.00 -3.40 12.20
CA ASN A 101 -5.71 -4.68 12.10
C ASN A 101 -6.04 -5.13 10.67
N LYS A 102 -5.71 -4.36 9.63
CA LYS A 102 -6.12 -4.67 8.23
C LYS A 102 -5.02 -5.19 7.30
N VAL A 103 -3.92 -5.69 7.86
CA VAL A 103 -2.94 -6.54 7.16
C VAL A 103 -2.98 -7.95 7.72
#